data_AF-A0A8H3X8F2-F1
#
_entry.id   AF-A0A8H3X8F2-F1
#
_cell.length_a   1.000
_cell.length_b   1.000
_cell.length_c   1.000
_cell.angle_alpha   90.00
_cell.angle_beta   90.00
_cell.angle_gamma   90.00
#
_symmetry.space_group_name_H-M   'P 1'
#
loop_
_entity.id
_entity.type
_entity.pdbx_description
1 polymer ?
#
loop_
_entity_poly.entity_id
_entity_poly.type
_entity_poly.pdbx_seq_one_letter_code
_entity_poly.pdbx_strand_id
1 'polypeptide(L)'
;MSVINSTNSTNSISTTNHTLVNSNIINNTSANSTTFNTTLYDLTIFANQNKVALIGLAIPIEFAILMYLVCKCGNKDRRSFAYFYCFLLAYEFTFEVAFFINNSHTIESLYFPSLFSFAVPAFINYIVGLYILYKTSDKFYKMFFKSFICAIDIRLIQICNSQYTKYQDVVLWLSGINLLIEDIPQLVIQILYKTNTYGFEIIPFMSLILCSIVIVIGLLSHLYITIGKHKTQESVSKKLGRKDSKNERNSSDTINDVDEWGVPRY
;
A
#
# COMPACT_ATOMS: atom_id res chain seq x y z
N MET A 1 -101.17 32.08 13.21
CA MET A 1 -100.98 33.49 12.79
C MET A 1 -99.64 33.57 12.09
N SER A 2 -99.67 34.07 10.83
CA SER A 2 -98.60 34.71 10.03
C SER A 2 -97.21 34.05 9.96
N VAL A 3 -96.74 33.48 8.83
CA VAL A 3 -96.39 34.06 7.50
C VAL A 3 -94.89 34.39 7.37
N ILE A 4 -94.20 33.58 6.55
CA ILE A 4 -93.23 33.84 5.46
C ILE A 4 -92.03 34.79 5.71
N ASN A 5 -90.82 34.29 5.45
CA ASN A 5 -89.82 34.82 4.49
C ASN A 5 -88.52 33.99 4.56
N SER A 6 -88.24 33.15 3.56
CA SER A 6 -87.58 33.42 2.27
C SER A 6 -86.05 33.54 2.38
N THR A 7 -85.39 32.47 1.91
CA THR A 7 -84.13 32.40 1.16
C THR A 7 -83.18 33.61 1.18
N ASN A 8 -81.90 33.34 1.46
CA ASN A 8 -80.84 33.72 0.53
C ASN A 8 -79.64 32.76 0.59
N SER A 9 -79.45 32.07 -0.54
CA SER A 9 -78.25 31.36 -0.91
C SER A 9 -77.13 32.38 -1.14
N THR A 10 -76.02 32.23 -0.42
CA THR A 10 -74.72 32.77 -0.86
C THR A 10 -73.67 31.67 -0.75
N ASN A 11 -73.24 31.24 -1.92
CA ASN A 11 -71.96 30.62 -2.26
C ASN A 11 -70.93 30.52 -1.13
N SER A 12 -70.54 29.28 -0.80
CA SER A 12 -69.14 28.97 -0.54
C SER A 12 -68.74 27.77 -1.39
N ILE A 13 -68.24 28.10 -2.58
CA ILE A 13 -67.43 27.21 -3.39
C ILE A 13 -66.10 27.01 -2.65
N SER A 14 -65.67 25.74 -2.59
CA SER A 14 -64.30 25.25 -2.41
C SER A 14 -63.57 25.55 -1.10
N THR A 15 -63.57 24.57 -0.19
CA THR A 15 -62.48 24.40 0.81
C THR A 15 -62.00 22.96 1.00
N THR A 16 -62.53 21.97 0.26
CA THR A 16 -62.19 20.55 0.51
C THR A 16 -60.83 20.09 -0.05
N ASN A 17 -60.13 20.91 -0.85
CA ASN A 17 -58.86 20.51 -1.47
C ASN A 17 -57.60 21.03 -0.74
N HIS A 18 -57.72 22.01 0.16
CA HIS A 18 -56.54 22.56 0.87
C HIS A 18 -56.16 21.78 2.13
N THR A 19 -57.08 21.02 2.75
CA THR A 19 -56.80 20.21 3.94
C THR A 19 -56.23 18.82 3.62
N LEU A 20 -56.60 18.22 2.49
CA LEU A 20 -56.07 16.92 2.03
C LEU A 20 -54.66 17.01 1.45
N VAL A 21 -54.34 18.11 0.77
CA VAL A 21 -52.97 18.37 0.29
C VAL A 21 -52.05 18.66 1.49
N ASN A 22 -52.53 19.38 2.49
CA ASN A 22 -51.71 19.72 3.66
C ASN A 22 -51.53 18.53 4.63
N SER A 23 -52.53 17.67 4.82
CA SER A 23 -52.38 16.47 5.66
C SER A 23 -51.43 15.43 5.04
N ASN A 24 -51.45 15.26 3.71
CA ASN A 24 -50.48 14.39 3.02
C ASN A 24 -49.07 14.97 3.00
N ILE A 25 -48.90 16.29 2.89
CA ILE A 25 -47.59 16.94 3.02
C ILE A 25 -47.08 16.82 4.46
N ILE A 26 -47.91 17.09 5.47
CA ILE A 26 -47.50 16.99 6.89
C ILE A 26 -47.19 15.53 7.26
N ASN A 27 -47.97 14.55 6.81
CA ASN A 27 -47.72 13.14 7.08
C ASN A 27 -46.47 12.61 6.36
N ASN A 28 -46.20 13.03 5.11
CA ASN A 28 -44.99 12.64 4.41
C ASN A 28 -43.73 13.31 5.00
N THR A 29 -43.83 14.56 5.47
CA THR A 29 -42.69 15.26 6.09
C THR A 29 -42.42 14.76 7.51
N SER A 30 -43.47 14.46 8.27
CA SER A 30 -43.42 13.84 9.61
C SER A 30 -42.87 12.42 9.55
N ALA A 31 -43.38 11.58 8.63
CA ALA A 31 -42.90 10.21 8.44
C ALA A 31 -41.45 10.18 7.95
N ASN A 32 -41.04 11.06 7.03
CA ASN A 32 -39.65 11.13 6.59
C ASN A 32 -38.72 11.64 7.71
N SER A 33 -39.18 12.58 8.54
CA SER A 33 -38.40 13.11 9.66
C SER A 33 -38.25 12.09 10.79
N THR A 34 -39.29 11.33 11.14
CA THR A 34 -39.18 10.26 12.14
C THR A 34 -38.34 9.10 11.64
N THR A 35 -38.48 8.70 10.38
CA THR A 35 -37.68 7.62 9.78
C THR A 35 -36.20 7.99 9.63
N PHE A 36 -35.88 9.25 9.32
CA PHE A 36 -34.51 9.76 9.27
C PHE A 36 -33.88 9.87 10.67
N ASN A 37 -34.66 10.28 11.68
CA ASN A 37 -34.19 10.36 13.06
C ASN A 37 -33.98 8.97 13.68
N THR A 38 -34.83 7.98 13.37
CA THR A 38 -34.61 6.59 13.81
C THR A 38 -33.40 5.96 13.12
N THR A 39 -33.22 6.18 11.81
CA THR A 39 -32.01 5.70 11.12
C THR A 39 -30.74 6.38 11.60
N LEU A 40 -30.76 7.68 11.92
CA LEU A 40 -29.62 8.35 12.56
C LEU A 40 -29.32 7.79 13.95
N TYR A 41 -30.36 7.54 14.76
CA TYR A 41 -30.21 6.98 16.10
C TYR A 41 -29.63 5.56 16.05
N ASP A 42 -30.15 4.70 15.16
CA ASP A 42 -29.65 3.34 14.94
C ASP A 42 -28.22 3.34 14.42
N LEU A 43 -27.87 4.27 13.52
CA LEU A 43 -26.51 4.46 13.04
C LEU A 43 -25.57 4.92 14.16
N THR A 44 -26.05 5.75 15.09
CA THR A 44 -25.25 6.24 16.21
C THR A 44 -24.96 5.13 17.21
N ILE A 45 -25.94 4.26 17.50
CA ILE A 45 -25.74 3.08 18.35
C ILE A 45 -24.80 2.08 17.68
N PHE A 46 -25.00 1.80 16.39
CA PHE A 46 -24.11 0.93 15.62
C PHE A 46 -22.68 1.48 15.57
N ALA A 47 -22.52 2.80 15.38
CA ALA A 47 -21.22 3.45 15.34
C ALA A 47 -20.52 3.46 16.70
N ASN A 48 -21.27 3.57 17.79
CA ASN A 48 -20.71 3.53 19.13
C ASN A 48 -20.32 2.10 19.55
N GLN A 49 -21.07 1.08 19.11
CA GLN A 49 -20.77 -0.34 19.32
C GLN A 49 -19.56 -0.81 18.50
N ASN A 50 -19.39 -0.28 17.28
CA ASN A 50 -18.29 -0.63 16.36
C ASN A 50 -17.24 0.48 16.24
N LYS A 51 -17.14 1.36 17.23
CA LYS A 51 -16.34 2.60 17.18
C LYS A 51 -14.89 2.35 16.79
N VAL A 52 -14.33 1.27 17.31
CA VAL A 52 -12.95 0.87 17.05
C VAL A 52 -12.79 0.35 15.61
N ALA A 53 -13.75 -0.41 15.08
CA ALA A 53 -13.74 -0.89 13.70
C ALA A 53 -13.96 0.25 12.70
N LEU A 54 -14.79 1.24 13.04
CA LEU A 54 -15.01 2.46 12.25
C LEU A 54 -13.78 3.37 12.22
N ILE A 55 -13.10 3.57 13.35
CA ILE A 55 -11.82 4.28 13.39
C ILE A 55 -10.76 3.52 12.58
N GLY A 56 -10.75 2.19 12.66
CA GLY A 56 -9.90 1.34 11.84
C GLY A 56 -10.21 1.35 10.35
N LEU A 57 -11.44 1.69 9.96
CA LEU A 57 -11.82 1.86 8.56
C LEU A 57 -11.56 3.31 8.08
N ALA A 58 -11.68 4.29 8.99
CA ALA A 58 -11.46 5.69 8.71
C ALA A 58 -10.00 6.03 8.43
N ILE A 59 -9.05 5.44 9.16
CA ILE A 59 -7.61 5.70 8.99
C ILE A 59 -7.10 5.30 7.59
N PRO A 60 -7.40 4.11 7.02
CA PRO A 60 -6.99 3.76 5.66
C PRO A 60 -7.74 4.56 4.59
N ILE A 61 -8.97 5.01 4.85
CA ILE A 61 -9.71 5.92 3.96
C ILE A 61 -9.07 7.31 3.98
N GLU A 62 -8.72 7.83 5.15
CA GLU A 62 -8.03 9.10 5.33
C GLU A 62 -6.62 9.05 4.72
N PHE A 63 -5.93 7.93 4.87
CA PHE A 63 -4.66 7.62 4.21
C PHE A 63 -4.80 7.55 2.68
N ALA A 64 -5.85 6.93 2.16
CA ALA A 64 -6.16 6.87 0.72
C ALA A 64 -6.49 8.25 0.15
N ILE A 65 -7.18 9.11 0.91
CA ILE A 65 -7.48 10.50 0.54
C ILE A 65 -6.21 11.35 0.55
N LEU A 66 -5.37 11.23 1.59
CA LEU A 66 -4.06 11.89 1.65
C LEU A 66 -3.19 11.47 0.45
N MET A 67 -3.25 10.19 0.10
CA MET A 67 -2.55 9.59 -1.03
C MET A 67 -3.03 10.09 -2.39
N TYR A 68 -4.34 10.18 -2.58
CA TYR A 68 -4.94 10.77 -3.77
C TYR A 68 -4.48 12.23 -3.94
N LEU A 69 -4.38 12.99 -2.84
CA LEU A 69 -3.92 14.38 -2.87
C LEU A 69 -2.41 14.49 -3.20
N VAL A 70 -1.57 13.64 -2.62
CA VAL A 70 -0.12 13.60 -2.91
C VAL A 70 0.15 13.19 -4.36
N CYS A 71 -0.58 12.20 -4.88
CA CYS A 71 -0.48 11.77 -6.29
C CYS A 71 -0.99 12.86 -7.26
N LYS A 72 -2.03 13.61 -6.89
CA LYS A 72 -2.59 14.67 -7.73
C LYS A 72 -1.74 15.95 -7.76
N CYS A 73 -0.93 16.19 -6.73
CA CYS A 73 -0.06 17.36 -6.63
C CYS A 73 1.38 17.17 -7.20
N GLY A 74 1.77 15.96 -7.60
CA GLY A 74 3.14 15.66 -8.02
C GLY A 74 3.32 15.33 -9.51
N ASN A 75 4.06 16.14 -10.26
CA ASN A 75 4.44 15.82 -11.64
C ASN A 75 5.45 14.64 -11.74
N LYS A 76 5.10 13.65 -12.59
CA LYS A 76 5.83 12.45 -13.07
C LYS A 76 6.11 11.31 -12.07
N ASP A 77 5.07 10.53 -11.81
CA ASP A 77 4.88 9.06 -11.82
C ASP A 77 5.81 8.08 -11.08
N ARG A 78 7.04 8.44 -10.65
CA ARG A 78 7.88 7.53 -9.84
C ARG A 78 8.18 8.02 -8.43
N ARG A 79 8.30 9.33 -8.23
CA ARG A 79 8.67 9.90 -6.92
C ARG A 79 7.50 9.87 -5.93
N SER A 80 6.28 10.10 -6.40
CA SER A 80 5.07 10.05 -5.56
C SER A 80 4.82 8.65 -4.99
N PHE A 81 5.00 7.60 -5.80
CA PHE A 81 4.91 6.21 -5.34
C PHE A 81 6.00 5.85 -4.33
N ALA A 82 7.22 6.38 -4.50
CA ALA A 82 8.30 6.13 -3.56
C ALA A 82 8.01 6.72 -2.17
N TYR A 83 7.47 7.95 -2.11
CA TYR A 83 7.05 8.53 -0.83
C TYR A 83 5.92 7.75 -0.17
N PHE A 84 4.91 7.34 -0.95
CA PHE A 84 3.84 6.46 -0.47
C PHE A 84 4.36 5.19 0.17
N TYR A 85 5.27 4.51 -0.54
CA TYR A 85 5.82 3.26 -0.06
C TYR A 85 6.65 3.45 1.20
N CYS A 86 7.43 4.53 1.31
CA CYS A 86 8.11 4.90 2.55
C CYS A 86 7.13 5.09 3.73
N PHE A 87 6.01 5.77 3.50
CA PHE A 87 4.99 5.96 4.53
C PHE A 87 4.35 4.64 4.94
N LEU A 88 4.05 3.76 3.97
CA LEU A 88 3.44 2.46 4.24
C LEU A 88 4.34 1.60 5.13
N LEU A 89 5.64 1.51 4.82
CA LEU A 89 6.62 0.77 5.61
C LEU A 89 6.81 1.37 7.02
N ALA A 90 6.78 2.70 7.14
CA ALA A 90 6.85 3.35 8.45
C ALA A 90 5.60 3.04 9.32
N TYR A 91 4.42 2.99 8.71
CA TYR A 91 3.18 2.62 9.40
C TYR A 91 3.17 1.16 9.79
N GLU A 92 3.57 0.25 8.90
CA GLU A 92 3.73 -1.17 9.19
C GLU A 92 4.64 -1.36 10.40
N PHE A 93 5.86 -0.82 10.37
CA PHE A 93 6.80 -0.86 11.48
C PHE A 93 6.19 -0.32 12.79
N THR A 94 5.44 0.77 12.72
CA THR A 94 4.77 1.35 13.90
C THR A 94 3.73 0.40 14.50
N PHE A 95 2.90 -0.21 13.65
CA PHE A 95 1.87 -1.15 14.10
C PHE A 95 2.45 -2.48 14.58
N GLU A 96 3.56 -2.93 14.01
CA GLU A 96 4.30 -4.10 14.48
C GLU A 96 4.92 -3.88 15.85
N VAL A 97 5.56 -2.73 16.08
CA VAL A 97 6.06 -2.34 17.41
C VAL A 97 4.90 -2.22 18.39
N ALA A 98 3.79 -1.60 17.98
CA ALA A 98 2.61 -1.48 18.83
C ALA A 98 2.01 -2.86 19.18
N PHE A 99 1.96 -3.78 18.23
CA PHE A 99 1.51 -5.15 18.44
C PHE A 99 2.45 -5.90 19.39
N PHE A 100 3.76 -5.77 19.17
CA PHE A 100 4.75 -6.40 20.04
C PHE A 100 4.61 -5.92 21.49
N ILE A 101 4.52 -4.62 21.73
CA ILE A 101 4.45 -4.07 23.09
C ILE A 101 3.11 -4.39 23.78
N ASN A 102 1.99 -4.21 23.07
CA ASN A 102 0.67 -4.23 23.71
C ASN A 102 -0.06 -5.57 23.62
N ASN A 103 0.27 -6.41 22.65
CA ASN A 103 -0.54 -7.58 22.30
C ASN A 103 0.25 -8.89 22.32
N SER A 104 1.56 -8.88 22.03
CA SER A 104 2.33 -10.13 21.93
C SER A 104 2.42 -10.94 23.24
N HIS A 105 2.22 -10.29 24.38
CA HIS A 105 2.18 -10.94 25.70
C HIS A 105 0.83 -11.57 26.03
N THR A 106 -0.25 -11.24 25.32
CA THR A 106 -1.59 -11.80 25.56
C THR A 106 -1.63 -13.29 25.29
N ILE A 107 -0.79 -13.78 24.36
CA ILE A 107 -0.62 -15.19 24.05
C ILE A 107 0.87 -15.50 24.18
N GLU A 108 1.26 -16.16 25.27
CA GLU A 108 2.67 -16.44 25.60
C GLU A 108 3.42 -17.14 24.46
N SER A 109 2.75 -18.03 23.73
CA SER A 109 3.35 -18.76 22.60
C SER A 109 3.66 -17.88 21.39
N LEU A 110 3.06 -16.69 21.27
CA LEU A 110 3.30 -15.74 20.18
C LEU A 110 4.40 -14.73 20.49
N TYR A 111 4.74 -14.52 21.77
CA TYR A 111 5.75 -13.53 22.17
C TYR A 111 7.11 -13.73 21.49
N PHE A 112 7.69 -14.92 21.62
CA PHE A 112 9.00 -15.23 21.05
C PHE A 112 9.00 -15.22 19.52
N PRO A 113 8.01 -15.83 18.84
CA PRO A 113 7.86 -15.69 17.38
C PRO A 113 7.78 -14.22 16.94
N SER A 114 6.97 -13.38 17.60
CA SER A 114 6.87 -11.95 17.27
C SER A 114 8.19 -11.22 17.44
N LEU A 115 8.89 -11.43 18.56
CA LEU A 115 10.19 -10.81 18.78
C LEU A 115 11.19 -11.24 17.70
N PHE A 116 11.22 -12.53 17.35
CA PHE A 116 12.16 -13.07 16.39
C PHE A 116 11.89 -12.51 14.98
N SER A 117 10.65 -12.58 14.52
CA SER A 117 10.23 -12.10 13.20
C SER A 117 10.35 -10.59 13.04
N PHE A 118 10.34 -9.82 14.13
CA PHE A 118 10.58 -8.38 14.10
C PHE A 118 12.08 -8.04 14.23
N ALA A 119 12.77 -8.56 15.24
CA ALA A 119 14.10 -8.08 15.62
C ALA A 119 15.21 -8.61 14.69
N VAL A 120 15.11 -9.87 14.24
CA VAL A 120 16.16 -10.48 13.40
C VAL A 120 16.23 -9.80 12.03
N PRO A 121 15.12 -9.60 11.30
CA PRO A 121 15.15 -8.94 10.00
C PRO A 121 15.60 -7.49 10.10
N ALA A 122 15.09 -6.75 11.10
CA ALA A 122 15.51 -5.37 11.35
C ALA A 122 17.02 -5.25 11.63
N PHE A 123 17.59 -6.19 12.40
CA PHE A 123 19.02 -6.22 12.67
C PHE A 123 19.85 -6.51 11.40
N ILE A 124 19.43 -7.47 10.58
CA ILE A 124 20.09 -7.78 9.31
C ILE A 124 20.05 -6.56 8.38
N ASN A 125 18.89 -5.92 8.25
CA ASN A 125 18.71 -4.75 7.42
C ASN A 125 19.55 -3.56 7.90
N TYR A 126 19.67 -3.37 9.22
CA TYR A 126 20.57 -2.38 9.81
C TYR A 126 22.03 -2.61 9.44
N ILE A 127 22.54 -3.85 9.61
CA ILE A 127 23.94 -4.20 9.32
C ILE A 127 24.26 -4.05 7.84
N VAL A 128 23.39 -4.54 6.96
CA VAL A 128 23.58 -4.44 5.50
C VAL A 128 23.46 -3.00 5.03
N GLY A 129 22.51 -2.24 5.57
CA GLY A 129 22.37 -0.80 5.31
C GLY A 129 23.64 -0.05 5.69
N LEU A 130 24.19 -0.30 6.87
CA LEU A 130 25.44 0.29 7.33
C LEU A 130 26.62 -0.05 6.40
N TYR A 131 26.72 -1.31 5.95
CA TYR A 131 27.74 -1.73 5.00
C TYR A 131 27.64 -1.00 3.64
N ILE A 132 26.44 -0.89 3.07
CA ILE A 132 26.21 -0.20 1.79
C ILE A 132 26.56 1.30 1.91
N LEU A 133 26.13 1.95 2.99
CA LEU A 133 26.37 3.36 3.25
C LEU A 133 27.86 3.66 3.47
N TYR A 134 28.56 2.81 4.23
CA TYR A 134 30.01 2.90 4.41
C TYR A 134 30.74 2.86 3.06
N LYS A 135 30.37 1.91 2.20
CA LYS A 135 31.01 1.73 0.88
C LYS A 135 30.71 2.88 -0.09
N THR A 136 29.62 3.61 0.13
CA THR A 136 29.20 4.76 -0.71
C THR A 136 29.72 6.09 -0.16
N SER A 137 30.62 6.07 0.83
CA SER A 137 31.33 7.24 1.37
C SER A 137 30.41 8.34 1.94
N ASP A 138 29.26 7.96 2.49
CA ASP A 138 28.44 8.91 3.24
C ASP A 138 29.19 9.37 4.51
N LYS A 139 29.07 10.66 4.86
CA LYS A 139 29.62 11.17 6.14
C LYS A 139 29.08 10.32 7.29
N PHE A 140 29.93 9.97 8.27
CA PHE A 140 29.60 9.04 9.36
C PHE A 140 28.24 9.29 10.04
N TYR A 141 27.93 10.55 10.39
CA TYR A 141 26.65 10.87 11.02
C TYR A 141 25.44 10.62 10.08
N LYS A 142 25.55 10.94 8.78
CA LYS A 142 24.49 10.66 7.80
C LYS A 142 24.31 9.16 7.61
N MET A 143 25.42 8.42 7.58
CA MET A 143 25.42 6.97 7.53
C MET A 143 24.67 6.38 8.74
N PHE A 144 25.00 6.85 9.96
CA PHE A 144 24.37 6.38 11.19
C PHE A 144 22.85 6.60 11.19
N PHE A 145 22.37 7.79 10.81
CA PHE A 145 20.92 8.04 10.72
C PHE A 145 20.25 7.22 9.63
N LYS A 146 20.87 7.09 8.45
CA LYS A 146 20.31 6.30 7.34
C LYS A 146 20.30 4.80 7.63
N SER A 147 21.21 4.27 8.45
CA SER A 147 21.16 2.86 8.85
C SER A 147 19.93 2.53 9.71
N PHE A 148 19.42 3.46 10.52
CA PHE A 148 18.13 3.26 11.21
C PHE A 148 16.94 3.22 10.24
N ILE A 149 16.97 4.03 9.19
CA ILE A 149 15.95 3.97 8.13
C ILE A 149 16.02 2.61 7.44
N CYS A 150 17.23 2.10 7.18
CA CYS A 150 17.41 0.77 6.60
C CYS A 150 16.89 -0.33 7.53
N ALA A 151 16.99 -0.18 8.86
CA ALA A 151 16.49 -1.16 9.82
C ALA A 151 14.98 -1.41 9.69
N ILE A 152 14.19 -0.41 9.25
CA ILE A 152 12.78 -0.58 8.93
C ILE A 152 12.64 -1.46 7.69
N ASP A 153 13.33 -1.10 6.62
CA ASP A 153 13.34 -1.89 5.39
C ASP A 153 14.53 -1.48 4.53
N ILE A 154 15.31 -2.46 4.08
CA ILE A 154 16.48 -2.22 3.24
C ILE A 154 16.13 -1.53 1.91
N ARG A 155 14.91 -1.69 1.39
CA ARG A 155 14.42 -1.04 0.16
C ARG A 155 14.40 0.48 0.27
N LEU A 156 14.24 1.03 1.48
CA LEU A 156 14.23 2.48 1.72
C LEU A 156 15.54 3.15 1.28
N ILE A 157 16.66 2.42 1.33
CA ILE A 157 17.95 2.97 0.91
C ILE A 157 17.93 3.39 -0.57
N GLN A 158 17.32 2.59 -1.45
CA GLN A 158 17.23 2.88 -2.89
C GLN A 158 16.31 4.07 -3.18
N ILE A 159 15.31 4.29 -2.34
CA ILE A 159 14.41 5.44 -2.44
C ILE A 159 15.12 6.72 -2.01
N CYS A 160 16.00 6.63 -1.00
CA CYS A 160 16.73 7.78 -0.48
C CYS A 160 17.81 8.32 -1.43
N ASN A 161 18.42 7.50 -2.29
CA ASN A 161 19.44 7.99 -3.23
C ASN A 161 19.62 7.08 -4.46
N SER A 162 19.76 7.69 -5.63
CA SER A 162 20.05 7.00 -6.88
C SER A 162 21.46 6.39 -6.94
N GLN A 163 22.40 6.85 -6.12
CA GLN A 163 23.77 6.33 -6.09
C GLN A 163 23.85 4.87 -5.61
N TYR A 164 22.85 4.37 -4.89
CA TYR A 164 22.82 2.99 -4.39
C TYR A 164 22.30 1.98 -5.43
N THR A 165 22.01 2.42 -6.66
CA THR A 165 21.62 1.54 -7.78
C THR A 165 22.66 0.47 -8.10
N LYS A 166 23.94 0.69 -7.77
CA LYS A 166 24.99 -0.34 -7.87
C LYS A 166 24.72 -1.57 -7.01
N TYR A 167 24.01 -1.41 -5.89
CA TYR A 167 23.64 -2.49 -4.97
C TYR A 167 22.21 -2.98 -5.20
N GLN A 168 21.61 -2.66 -6.35
CA GLN A 168 20.21 -2.97 -6.61
C GLN A 168 19.90 -4.47 -6.53
N ASP A 169 20.81 -5.31 -7.02
CA ASP A 169 20.64 -6.77 -6.96
C ASP A 169 20.70 -7.31 -5.53
N VAL A 170 21.65 -6.81 -4.73
CA VAL A 170 21.81 -7.21 -3.32
C VAL A 170 20.59 -6.82 -2.51
N VAL A 171 20.13 -5.58 -2.66
CA VAL A 171 18.94 -5.08 -1.98
C VAL A 171 17.69 -5.79 -2.45
N LEU A 172 17.57 -6.15 -3.74
CA LEU A 172 16.46 -6.95 -4.25
C LEU A 172 16.45 -8.32 -3.58
N TRP A 173 17.55 -9.07 -3.62
CA TRP A 173 17.63 -10.39 -2.98
C TRP A 173 17.35 -10.31 -1.47
N LEU A 174 17.95 -9.35 -0.78
CA LEU A 174 17.74 -9.18 0.66
C LEU A 174 16.28 -8.84 0.98
N SER A 175 15.67 -7.94 0.21
CA SER A 175 14.22 -7.63 0.29
C SER A 175 13.35 -8.87 0.10
N GLY A 176 13.73 -9.79 -0.79
CA GLY A 176 13.02 -11.05 -0.98
C GLY A 176 13.17 -12.00 0.20
N ILE A 177 14.35 -12.05 0.81
CA ILE A 177 14.56 -12.80 2.05
C ILE A 177 13.74 -12.18 3.18
N ASN A 178 13.75 -10.85 3.31
CA ASN A 178 13.01 -10.10 4.32
C ASN A 178 11.52 -10.44 4.29
N LEU A 179 10.92 -10.46 3.09
CA LEU A 179 9.54 -10.90 2.88
C LEU A 179 9.23 -12.29 3.47
N LEU A 180 10.19 -13.21 3.42
CA LEU A 180 10.01 -14.57 3.93
C LEU A 180 10.22 -14.71 5.44
N ILE A 181 11.08 -13.87 6.04
CA ILE A 181 11.48 -13.99 7.45
C ILE A 181 10.79 -12.98 8.38
N GLU A 182 10.33 -11.87 7.83
CA GLU A 182 9.62 -10.78 8.51
C GLU A 182 8.13 -10.85 8.14
N ASP A 183 7.80 -10.43 6.91
CA ASP A 183 6.42 -10.17 6.50
C ASP A 183 5.53 -11.43 6.59
N ILE A 184 5.95 -12.58 6.05
CA ILE A 184 5.15 -13.82 6.11
C ILE A 184 4.95 -14.31 7.56
N PRO A 185 6.00 -14.51 8.38
CA PRO A 185 5.83 -14.87 9.78
C PRO A 185 4.97 -13.88 10.55
N GLN A 186 5.14 -12.58 10.33
CA GLN A 186 4.37 -11.54 11.01
C GLN A 186 2.88 -11.63 10.65
N LEU A 187 2.55 -11.85 9.37
CA LEU A 187 1.17 -12.10 8.92
C LEU A 187 0.58 -13.34 9.60
N VAL A 188 1.34 -14.44 9.66
CA VAL A 188 0.92 -15.69 10.33
C VAL A 188 0.66 -15.44 11.82
N ILE A 189 1.55 -14.73 12.51
CA ILE A 189 1.39 -14.41 13.93
C ILE A 189 0.14 -13.57 14.18
N GLN A 190 -0.15 -12.58 13.35
CA GLN A 190 -1.35 -11.74 13.50
C GLN A 190 -2.64 -12.53 13.22
N ILE A 191 -2.62 -13.46 12.27
CA ILE A 191 -3.73 -14.40 12.03
C ILE A 191 -3.94 -15.28 13.26
N LEU A 192 -2.87 -15.89 13.78
CA LEU A 192 -2.92 -16.75 14.97
C LEU A 192 -3.39 -15.98 16.20
N TYR A 193 -2.95 -14.73 16.37
CA TYR A 193 -3.43 -13.85 17.42
C TYR A 193 -4.95 -13.70 17.32
N LYS A 194 -5.44 -13.31 16.13
CA LYS A 194 -6.86 -13.09 15.89
C LYS A 194 -7.72 -14.34 16.10
N THR A 195 -7.20 -15.53 15.78
CA THR A 195 -7.93 -16.79 16.00
C THR A 195 -7.97 -17.22 17.47
N ASN A 196 -7.02 -16.77 18.28
CA ASN A 196 -6.89 -17.17 19.69
C ASN A 196 -7.42 -16.11 20.69
N THR A 197 -7.68 -14.89 20.24
CA THR A 197 -8.29 -13.84 21.07
C THR A 197 -9.75 -13.58 20.70
N TYR A 198 -10.62 -13.51 21.69
CA TYR A 198 -12.01 -13.07 21.50
C TYR A 198 -12.10 -11.54 21.57
N GLY A 199 -12.70 -10.93 20.56
CA GLY A 199 -12.91 -9.47 20.52
C GLY A 199 -12.23 -8.80 19.33
N PHE A 200 -12.52 -7.51 19.16
CA PHE A 200 -11.91 -6.67 18.14
C PHE A 200 -10.87 -5.76 18.78
N GLU A 201 -9.62 -5.93 18.37
CA GLU A 201 -8.52 -5.06 18.76
C GLU A 201 -7.96 -4.37 17.52
N ILE A 202 -7.81 -3.06 17.61
CA ILE A 202 -7.41 -2.23 16.46
C ILE A 202 -5.99 -2.51 16.00
N ILE A 203 -5.06 -2.70 16.94
CA ILE A 203 -3.63 -2.84 16.64
C ILE A 203 -3.37 -4.10 15.79
N PRO A 204 -3.75 -5.32 16.23
CA PRO A 204 -3.58 -6.52 15.40
C PRO A 204 -4.31 -6.44 14.06
N PHE A 205 -5.49 -5.82 14.02
CA PHE A 205 -6.28 -5.68 12.79
C PHE A 205 -5.59 -4.78 11.75
N MET A 206 -5.11 -3.61 12.16
CA MET A 206 -4.41 -2.69 11.27
C MET A 206 -3.08 -3.26 10.80
N SER A 207 -2.35 -3.90 11.72
CA SER A 207 -1.10 -4.59 11.43
C SER A 207 -1.29 -5.66 10.34
N LEU A 208 -2.39 -6.42 10.40
CA LEU A 208 -2.74 -7.45 9.41
C LEU A 208 -3.06 -6.88 8.04
N ILE A 209 -3.79 -5.76 7.98
CA ILE A 209 -4.07 -5.07 6.71
C ILE A 209 -2.77 -4.52 6.10
N LEU A 210 -1.95 -3.83 6.89
CA LEU A 210 -0.72 -3.20 6.42
C LEU A 210 0.26 -4.26 5.91
N CYS A 211 0.50 -5.31 6.69
CA CYS A 211 1.38 -6.42 6.31
C CYS A 211 0.90 -7.09 5.01
N SER A 212 -0.41 -7.31 4.87
CA SER A 212 -0.98 -7.86 3.62
C SER A 212 -0.72 -6.97 2.40
N ILE A 213 -0.86 -5.64 2.54
CA ILE A 213 -0.59 -4.69 1.45
C ILE A 213 0.91 -4.68 1.12
N VAL A 214 1.78 -4.66 2.12
CA VAL A 214 3.24 -4.62 1.93
C VAL A 214 3.73 -5.89 1.24
N ILE A 215 3.23 -7.07 1.61
CA ILE A 215 3.54 -8.33 0.93
C ILE A 215 3.17 -8.26 -0.56
N VAL A 216 1.96 -7.78 -0.88
CA VAL A 216 1.50 -7.67 -2.27
C VAL A 216 2.37 -6.70 -3.07
N ILE A 217 2.68 -5.52 -2.51
CA ILE A 217 3.55 -4.54 -3.16
C ILE A 217 4.97 -5.08 -3.33
N GLY A 218 5.51 -5.78 -2.33
CA GLY A 218 6.81 -6.41 -2.36
C GLY A 218 6.90 -7.45 -3.48
N LEU A 219 5.92 -8.37 -3.55
CA LEU A 219 5.83 -9.39 -4.60
C LEU A 219 5.71 -8.78 -6.00
N LEU A 220 4.83 -7.80 -6.18
CA LEU A 220 4.66 -7.11 -7.46
C LEU A 220 5.94 -6.39 -7.90
N SER A 221 6.64 -5.74 -6.95
CA SER A 221 7.91 -5.07 -7.21
C SER A 221 8.99 -6.04 -7.65
N HIS A 222 9.11 -7.18 -6.96
CA HIS A 222 10.03 -8.25 -7.31
C HIS A 222 9.74 -8.86 -8.68
N LEU A 223 8.47 -9.15 -8.97
CA LEU A 223 8.05 -9.69 -10.26
C LEU A 223 8.36 -8.71 -11.39
N TYR A 224 8.03 -7.43 -11.20
CA TYR A 224 8.28 -6.38 -12.20
C TYR A 224 9.78 -6.23 -12.52
N ILE A 225 10.62 -6.13 -11.48
CA ILE A 225 12.07 -5.96 -11.65
C ILE A 225 12.70 -7.19 -12.31
N THR A 226 12.29 -8.39 -11.91
CA THR A 226 12.81 -9.65 -12.46
C THR A 226 12.46 -9.82 -13.93
N ILE A 227 11.21 -9.58 -14.32
CA ILE A 227 10.76 -9.63 -15.72
C ILE A 227 11.50 -8.57 -16.56
N GLY A 228 11.67 -7.36 -16.01
CA GLY A 228 12.41 -6.29 -16.67
C GLY A 228 13.85 -6.70 -17.00
N LYS A 229 14.57 -7.29 -16.03
CA LYS A 229 15.94 -7.78 -16.22
C LYS A 229 16.04 -8.87 -17.28
N HIS A 230 15.09 -9.82 -17.29
CA HIS A 230 15.07 -10.89 -18.28
C HIS A 230 14.92 -10.34 -19.71
N LYS A 231 13.99 -9.39 -19.92
CA LYS A 231 13.82 -8.73 -21.23
C LYS A 231 15.07 -7.97 -21.67
N THR A 232 15.74 -7.29 -20.73
CA THR A 232 17.00 -6.58 -21.04
C THR A 232 18.12 -7.54 -21.40
N GLN A 233 18.32 -8.63 -20.65
CA GLN A 233 19.35 -9.64 -20.96
C GLN A 233 19.09 -10.33 -22.30
N GLU A 234 17.84 -10.67 -22.61
CA GLU A 234 17.48 -11.28 -23.90
C GLU A 234 17.80 -10.33 -25.07
N SER A 235 17.55 -9.03 -24.91
CA SER A 235 17.87 -8.02 -25.92
C SER A 235 19.38 -7.80 -26.11
N VAL A 236 20.18 -7.92 -25.05
CA VAL A 236 21.65 -7.81 -25.10
C VAL A 236 22.26 -9.05 -25.73
N SER A 237 21.80 -10.24 -25.36
CA SER A 237 22.23 -11.52 -25.96
C SER A 237 21.95 -11.56 -27.47
N LYS A 238 20.75 -11.13 -27.91
CA LYS A 238 20.42 -10.98 -29.34
C LYS A 238 21.31 -9.97 -30.08
N LYS A 239 21.77 -8.91 -29.41
CA LYS A 239 22.69 -7.92 -29.99
C LYS A 239 24.13 -8.44 -30.08
N LEU A 240 24.61 -9.19 -29.08
CA LEU A 240 25.93 -9.82 -29.12
C LEU A 240 26.01 -10.87 -30.23
N GLY A 241 25.05 -11.80 -30.29
CA GLY A 241 25.02 -12.83 -31.34
C GLY A 241 24.90 -12.26 -32.77
N ARG A 242 24.29 -11.08 -32.94
CA ARG A 242 24.28 -10.34 -34.23
C ARG A 242 25.59 -9.67 -34.59
N LYS A 243 26.44 -9.33 -33.61
CA LYS A 243 27.77 -8.74 -33.83
C LYS A 243 28.77 -9.83 -34.20
N ASP A 244 28.75 -10.96 -33.50
CA ASP A 244 29.65 -12.09 -33.76
C ASP A 244 29.39 -12.69 -35.16
N SER A 245 28.12 -12.87 -35.53
CA SER A 245 27.72 -13.31 -36.89
C SER A 245 27.95 -12.29 -38.02
N LYS A 246 28.30 -11.04 -37.69
CA LYS A 246 28.77 -10.02 -38.65
C LYS A 246 30.29 -10.01 -38.76
N ASN A 247 31.01 -10.22 -37.66
CA ASN A 247 32.46 -10.35 -37.66
C ASN A 247 32.92 -11.63 -38.35
N GLU A 248 32.22 -12.75 -38.17
CA GLU A 248 32.52 -14.00 -38.91
C GLU A 248 32.32 -13.85 -40.42
N ARG A 249 31.26 -13.15 -40.85
CA ARG A 249 31.02 -12.87 -42.28
C ARG A 249 32.08 -11.95 -42.90
N ASN A 250 32.55 -10.94 -42.17
CA ASN A 250 33.62 -10.07 -42.65
C ASN A 250 35.00 -10.76 -42.64
N SER A 251 35.20 -11.79 -41.81
CA SER A 251 36.44 -12.57 -41.77
C SER A 251 36.47 -13.70 -42.81
N SER A 252 35.32 -14.20 -43.26
CA SER A 252 35.23 -15.20 -44.34
C SER A 252 35.39 -14.61 -45.74
N ASP A 253 35.20 -13.30 -45.90
CA ASP A 253 35.33 -12.61 -47.20
C ASP A 253 36.76 -12.09 -47.49
N THR A 254 37.74 -12.38 -46.64
CA THR A 254 39.16 -11.99 -46.83
C THR A 254 40.16 -13.15 -46.89
N ILE A 255 39.68 -14.40 -46.91
CA ILE A 255 40.55 -15.58 -47.09
C ILE A 255 40.25 -16.15 -48.47
N ASN A 256 40.81 -15.54 -49.52
CA ASN A 256 40.98 -16.18 -50.82
C ASN A 256 42.07 -15.56 -51.72
N ASP A 257 42.97 -14.70 -51.20
CA ASP A 257 44.07 -14.15 -52.02
C ASP A 257 45.41 -14.07 -51.24
N VAL A 258 45.80 -15.18 -50.61
CA VAL A 258 47.17 -15.32 -50.10
C VAL A 258 47.69 -16.68 -50.53
N ASP A 259 48.74 -16.69 -51.34
CA ASP A 259 49.45 -17.92 -51.69
C ASP A 259 50.28 -18.43 -50.50
N GLU A 260 50.74 -19.68 -50.59
CA GLU A 260 51.35 -20.50 -49.51
C GLU A 260 52.56 -19.86 -48.77
N TRP A 261 52.98 -18.66 -49.17
CA TRP A 261 54.09 -17.89 -48.61
C TRP A 261 53.71 -16.51 -48.04
N GLY A 262 52.43 -16.14 -47.98
CA GLY A 262 51.99 -15.01 -47.16
C GLY A 262 52.22 -13.61 -47.72
N VAL A 263 52.19 -13.39 -49.04
CA VAL A 263 52.41 -12.06 -49.65
C VAL A 263 51.19 -11.60 -50.46
N PRO A 264 50.67 -10.35 -50.29
CA PRO A 264 49.51 -9.88 -51.04
C PRO A 264 49.83 -9.62 -52.52
N ARG A 265 49.00 -10.13 -53.45
CA ARG A 265 49.03 -9.71 -54.86
C ARG A 265 48.16 -8.47 -55.04
N TYR A 266 48.73 -7.42 -55.63
CA TYR A 266 48.02 -6.21 -56.04
C TYR A 266 47.33 -6.41 -57.39
#